data_AF-A0A7C0X4C5-F1
#
_entry.id   AF-A0A7C0X4C5-F1
#
_cell.length_a   1.000
_cell.length_b   1.000
_cell.length_c   1.000
_cell.angle_alpha   90.00
_cell.angle_beta   90.00
_cell.angle_gamma   90.00
#
_symmetry.space_group_name_H-M   'P 1'
#
loop_
_entity.id
_entity.type
_entity.pdbx_description
1 polymer ?
#
loop_
_entity_poly.entity_id
_entity_poly.type
_entity_poly.pdbx_seq_one_letter_code
_entity_poly.pdbx_strand_id
1 'polypeptide(L)'
;ASHMPDLPIVVSQDRAAAARAACDRFTPDVLVMDDGFGHLRLERDLDILMFDARSPFANGRLLPRGLLREPVWAIQRAKVAIVSRTDQCTPDQLAATDEAIRLHNPDITLIHSVHRPTGLRRVSDQQLLLLSHLSAKKVLAVCGIARPSSFFATLSELGAVVTGVPFADHHIFTKREVERLVARRQSGGFDFMVTTEKDVPRLLNLSRDEAQKVFALVVQLELIDNGAERLRKSLEDAINK
;
A
#
# COMPACT_ATOMS: atom_id res chain seq x y z
N ALA A 1 10.91 -4.50 4.30
CA ALA A 1 12.38 -4.58 4.24
C ALA A 1 12.93 -3.85 3.02
N SER A 2 12.53 -4.21 1.79
CA SER A 2 13.02 -3.59 0.55
C SER A 2 12.86 -2.07 0.46
N HIS A 3 11.81 -1.50 1.07
CA HIS A 3 11.54 -0.06 1.04
C HIS A 3 12.13 0.73 2.22
N MET A 4 12.66 0.03 3.24
CA MET A 4 13.23 0.64 4.45
C MET A 4 14.45 -0.20 4.88
N PRO A 5 15.55 -0.17 4.10
CA PRO A 5 16.71 -1.03 4.34
C PRO A 5 17.43 -0.70 5.65
N ASP A 6 17.34 0.55 6.10
CA ASP A 6 18.06 1.07 7.26
C ASP A 6 17.30 0.90 8.58
N LEU A 7 16.07 0.39 8.54
CA LEU A 7 15.25 0.18 9.73
C LEU A 7 15.24 -1.31 10.14
N PRO A 8 15.52 -1.63 11.43
CA PRO A 8 15.34 -2.98 11.94
C PRO A 8 13.89 -3.45 11.80
N ILE A 9 13.69 -4.63 11.23
CA ILE A 9 12.38 -5.27 11.11
C ILE A 9 12.40 -6.57 11.89
N VAL A 10 11.51 -6.67 12.89
CA VAL A 10 11.35 -7.86 13.73
C VAL A 10 10.02 -8.54 13.40
N VAL A 11 10.06 -9.79 12.95
CA VAL A 11 8.87 -10.57 12.59
C VAL A 11 8.62 -11.63 13.66
N SER A 12 7.45 -11.61 14.29
CA SER A 12 7.03 -12.57 15.31
C SER A 12 5.50 -12.59 15.45
N GLN A 13 4.92 -13.75 15.72
CA GLN A 13 3.51 -13.83 16.10
C GLN A 13 3.24 -13.23 17.48
N ASP A 14 4.19 -13.37 18.41
CA ASP A 14 4.16 -12.70 19.70
C ASP A 14 4.82 -11.33 19.58
N ARG A 15 3.98 -10.28 19.49
CA ARG A 15 4.44 -8.90 19.33
C ARG A 15 5.08 -8.36 20.60
N ALA A 16 4.64 -8.80 21.78
CA ALA A 16 5.23 -8.35 23.04
C ALA A 16 6.64 -8.92 23.22
N ALA A 17 6.85 -10.19 22.88
CA ALA A 17 8.18 -10.78 22.85
C ALA A 17 9.08 -10.12 21.80
N ALA A 18 8.56 -9.83 20.60
CA ALA A 18 9.31 -9.12 19.57
C ALA A 18 9.67 -7.68 19.97
N ALA A 19 8.76 -6.95 20.62
CA ALA A 19 9.03 -5.61 21.13
C ALA A 19 10.17 -5.63 22.15
N ARG A 20 10.15 -6.56 23.13
CA ARG A 20 11.25 -6.73 24.08
C ARG A 20 12.58 -7.03 23.39
N ALA A 21 12.59 -8.01 22.48
CA ALA A 21 13.79 -8.35 21.73
C ALA A 21 14.30 -7.19 20.86
N ALA A 22 13.41 -6.36 20.31
CA ALA A 22 13.76 -5.18 19.57
C ALA A 22 14.43 -4.13 20.46
N CYS A 23 13.86 -3.88 21.66
CA CYS A 23 14.44 -2.98 22.65
C CYS A 23 15.83 -3.43 23.09
N ASP A 24 16.00 -4.70 23.43
CA ASP A 24 17.27 -5.26 23.90
C ASP A 24 18.38 -5.16 22.82
N ARG A 25 18.02 -5.34 21.55
CA ARG A 25 18.99 -5.44 20.45
C ARG A 25 19.30 -4.12 19.78
N PHE A 26 18.31 -3.24 19.64
CA PHE A 26 18.41 -2.05 18.79
C PHE A 26 18.22 -0.74 19.55
N THR A 27 17.82 -0.78 20.83
CA THR A 27 17.55 0.40 21.66
C THR A 27 16.77 1.50 20.93
N PRO A 28 15.59 1.19 20.34
CA PRO A 28 14.85 2.14 19.53
C PRO A 28 14.15 3.18 20.41
N ASP A 29 14.05 4.41 19.93
CA ASP A 29 13.22 5.45 20.55
C ASP A 29 11.73 5.20 20.32
N VAL A 30 11.37 4.56 19.20
CA VAL A 30 9.99 4.32 18.78
C VAL A 30 9.85 2.94 18.15
N LEU A 31 8.79 2.22 18.52
CA LEU A 31 8.36 0.98 17.88
C LEU A 31 7.12 1.23 17.01
N VAL A 32 7.17 0.79 15.75
CA VAL A 32 6.01 0.84 14.84
C VAL A 32 5.49 -0.57 14.61
N MET A 33 4.21 -0.80 14.90
CA MET A 33 3.55 -2.08 14.65
C MET A 33 2.69 -2.03 13.38
N ASP A 34 3.15 -2.71 12.33
CA ASP A 34 2.34 -2.94 11.13
C ASP A 34 1.19 -3.92 11.42
N ASP A 35 -0.02 -3.59 10.94
CA ASP A 35 -1.29 -4.30 11.21
C ASP A 35 -1.55 -4.58 12.71
N GLY A 36 -1.22 -3.61 13.57
CA GLY A 36 -1.21 -3.77 15.03
C GLY A 36 -2.51 -3.48 15.77
N PHE A 37 -3.50 -2.88 15.11
CA PHE A 37 -4.70 -2.33 15.78
C PHE A 37 -5.51 -3.38 16.56
N GLY A 38 -5.61 -4.60 16.03
CA GLY A 38 -6.29 -5.72 16.69
C GLY A 38 -5.44 -6.45 17.74
N HIS A 39 -4.16 -6.10 17.91
CA HIS A 39 -3.24 -6.83 18.77
C HIS A 39 -3.27 -6.34 20.23
N LEU A 40 -4.40 -6.49 20.92
CA LEU A 40 -4.65 -5.83 22.21
C LEU A 40 -3.64 -6.11 23.34
N ARG A 41 -2.87 -7.21 23.27
CA ARG A 41 -1.92 -7.66 24.31
C ARG A 41 -0.67 -6.80 24.48
N LEU A 42 -0.32 -5.97 23.50
CA LEU A 42 0.75 -4.98 23.64
C LEU A 42 0.12 -3.60 23.81
N GLU A 43 0.53 -2.87 24.84
CA GLU A 43 0.12 -1.48 25.03
C GLU A 43 0.71 -0.59 23.93
N ARG A 44 -0.02 0.47 23.57
CA ARG A 44 0.31 1.37 22.46
C ARG A 44 0.00 2.80 22.90
N ASP A 45 0.95 3.69 22.76
CA ASP A 45 0.78 5.11 23.08
C ASP A 45 -0.07 5.84 22.04
N LEU A 46 -0.05 5.36 20.80
CA LEU A 46 -0.77 5.92 19.67
C LEU A 46 -1.29 4.82 18.74
N ASP A 47 -2.62 4.77 18.60
CA ASP A 47 -3.29 3.96 17.59
C ASP A 47 -3.66 4.82 16.37
N ILE A 48 -3.21 4.40 15.19
CA ILE A 48 -3.52 5.00 13.89
C ILE A 48 -4.35 4.00 13.07
N LEU A 49 -5.57 4.39 12.70
CA LEU A 49 -6.45 3.59 11.86
C LEU A 49 -6.42 4.05 10.40
N MET A 50 -6.50 3.10 9.47
CA MET A 50 -6.62 3.39 8.04
C MET A 50 -8.01 3.02 7.53
N PHE A 51 -8.63 3.93 6.76
CA PHE A 51 -9.92 3.75 6.10
C PHE A 51 -9.80 3.91 4.59
N ASP A 52 -10.68 3.27 3.83
CA ASP A 52 -10.90 3.54 2.40
C ASP A 52 -12.06 4.53 2.29
N ALA A 53 -11.82 5.72 1.71
CA ALA A 53 -12.83 6.77 1.57
C ALA A 53 -14.11 6.30 0.87
N ARG A 54 -14.00 5.31 -0.02
CA ARG A 54 -15.13 4.81 -0.81
C ARG A 54 -16.04 3.87 -0.01
N SER A 55 -15.52 3.30 1.08
CA SER A 55 -16.24 2.32 1.89
C SER A 55 -15.55 2.16 3.27
N PRO A 56 -15.67 3.16 4.16
CA PRO A 56 -14.94 3.16 5.43
C PRO A 56 -15.27 1.94 6.30
N PHE A 57 -16.50 1.42 6.22
CA PHE A 57 -16.95 0.28 7.02
C PHE A 57 -17.33 -0.95 6.19
N ALA A 58 -16.92 -1.03 4.91
CA ALA A 58 -17.33 -2.10 4.00
C ALA A 58 -18.86 -2.28 3.98
N ASN A 59 -19.35 -3.45 4.42
CA ASN A 59 -20.77 -3.76 4.57
C ASN A 59 -21.28 -3.67 6.03
N GLY A 60 -20.49 -3.09 6.93
CA GLY A 60 -20.82 -2.88 8.34
C GLY A 60 -20.85 -4.15 9.20
N ARG A 61 -20.39 -5.29 8.68
CA ARG A 61 -20.48 -6.59 9.36
C ARG A 61 -19.11 -7.17 9.67
N LEU A 62 -19.04 -7.84 10.81
CA LEU A 62 -17.87 -8.63 11.22
C LEU A 62 -17.69 -9.86 10.34
N LEU A 63 -16.45 -10.32 10.23
CA LEU A 63 -16.13 -11.64 9.70
C LEU A 63 -16.93 -12.74 10.44
N PRO A 64 -17.41 -13.78 9.73
CA PRO A 64 -17.31 -14.02 8.29
C PRO A 64 -18.40 -13.34 7.45
N ARG A 65 -19.37 -12.64 8.06
CA ARG A 65 -20.54 -12.05 7.37
C ARG A 65 -20.21 -10.72 6.66
N GLY A 66 -19.04 -10.16 6.94
CA GLY A 66 -18.50 -8.96 6.31
C GLY A 66 -16.98 -8.92 6.42
N LEU A 67 -16.39 -7.75 6.18
CA LEU A 67 -14.92 -7.59 6.11
C LEU A 67 -14.32 -6.97 7.37
N LEU A 68 -15.14 -6.54 8.33
CA LEU A 68 -14.64 -5.95 9.57
C LEU A 68 -14.02 -7.04 10.45
N ARG A 69 -12.78 -6.81 10.92
CA ARG A 69 -12.11 -7.68 11.91
C ARG A 69 -12.55 -7.36 13.33
N GLU A 70 -12.97 -6.12 13.56
CA GLU A 70 -13.43 -5.59 14.84
C GLU A 70 -14.68 -4.72 14.63
N PRO A 71 -15.52 -4.57 15.65
CA PRO A 71 -16.73 -3.75 15.54
C PRO A 71 -16.38 -2.28 15.36
N VAL A 72 -17.25 -1.52 14.70
CA VAL A 72 -16.98 -0.10 14.35
C VAL A 72 -16.71 0.78 15.58
N TRP A 73 -17.26 0.44 16.75
CA TRP A 73 -16.97 1.18 17.99
C TRP A 73 -15.50 1.09 18.41
N ALA A 74 -14.71 0.13 17.91
CA ALA A 74 -13.28 0.00 18.20
C ALA A 74 -12.48 1.27 17.80
N ILE A 75 -13.02 2.08 16.87
CA ILE A 75 -12.46 3.38 16.44
C ILE A 75 -12.18 4.30 17.63
N GLN A 76 -12.91 4.17 18.74
CA GLN A 76 -12.69 4.93 19.98
C GLN A 76 -11.27 4.81 20.54
N ARG A 77 -10.54 3.72 20.23
CA ARG A 77 -9.17 3.53 20.69
C ARG A 77 -8.16 4.35 19.88
N ALA A 78 -8.47 4.67 18.63
CA ALA A 78 -7.58 5.40 17.75
C ALA A 78 -7.53 6.88 18.11
N LYS A 79 -6.36 7.50 17.93
CA LYS A 79 -6.20 8.96 18.00
C LYS A 79 -6.13 9.59 16.62
N VAL A 80 -5.72 8.83 15.62
CA VAL A 80 -5.61 9.27 14.24
C VAL A 80 -6.37 8.31 13.33
N ALA A 81 -7.12 8.86 12.38
CA ALA A 81 -7.69 8.13 11.27
C ALA A 81 -7.13 8.69 9.95
N ILE A 82 -6.44 7.85 9.18
CA ILE A 82 -6.01 8.16 7.81
C ILE A 82 -7.06 7.60 6.85
N VAL A 83 -7.80 8.48 6.20
CA VAL A 83 -8.75 8.14 5.15
C VAL A 83 -8.01 8.19 3.82
N SER A 84 -7.95 7.05 3.13
CA SER A 84 -7.21 6.88 1.87
C SER A 84 -8.10 6.90 0.65
N ARG A 85 -7.53 7.25 -0.51
CA ARG A 85 -8.22 7.32 -1.82
C ARG A 85 -9.30 8.38 -1.86
N THR A 86 -9.07 9.51 -1.19
CA THR A 86 -10.02 10.62 -1.13
C THR A 86 -10.25 11.28 -2.49
N ASP A 87 -9.30 11.14 -3.41
CA ASP A 87 -9.38 11.53 -4.82
C ASP A 87 -10.34 10.68 -5.66
N GLN A 88 -10.86 9.58 -5.12
CA GLN A 88 -11.81 8.68 -5.78
C GLN A 88 -13.25 8.83 -5.25
N CYS A 89 -13.51 9.92 -4.52
CA CYS A 89 -14.80 10.24 -3.92
C CYS A 89 -15.26 11.63 -4.33
N THR A 90 -16.57 11.85 -4.39
CA THR A 90 -17.12 13.21 -4.43
C THR A 90 -16.94 13.89 -3.07
N PRO A 91 -16.97 15.24 -3.01
CA PRO A 91 -16.92 15.96 -1.74
C PRO A 91 -17.98 15.47 -0.72
N ASP A 92 -19.20 15.20 -1.18
CA ASP A 92 -20.28 14.71 -0.32
C ASP A 92 -20.01 13.29 0.23
N GLN A 93 -19.43 12.40 -0.59
CA GLN A 93 -19.05 11.05 -0.14
C GLN A 93 -17.93 11.09 0.90
N LEU A 94 -16.96 11.98 0.70
CA LEU A 94 -15.87 12.19 1.66
C LEU A 94 -16.40 12.79 2.97
N ALA A 95 -17.27 13.79 2.90
CA ALA A 95 -17.90 14.38 4.08
C ALA A 95 -18.71 13.35 4.88
N ALA A 96 -19.50 12.51 4.20
CA ALA A 96 -20.25 11.43 4.84
C ALA A 96 -19.32 10.39 5.49
N THR A 97 -18.17 10.09 4.89
CA THR A 97 -17.14 9.22 5.46
C THR A 97 -16.56 9.80 6.74
N ASP A 98 -16.17 11.08 6.69
CA ASP A 98 -15.61 11.79 7.85
C ASP A 98 -16.62 11.85 9.00
N GLU A 99 -17.89 12.17 8.71
CA GLU A 99 -18.97 12.18 9.69
C GLU A 99 -19.17 10.81 10.32
N ALA A 100 -19.23 9.75 9.50
CA ALA A 100 -19.41 8.38 9.97
C ALA A 100 -18.27 7.92 10.89
N ILE A 101 -17.02 8.34 10.63
CA ILE A 101 -15.88 8.07 11.52
C ILE A 101 -16.01 8.87 12.82
N ARG A 102 -16.30 10.17 12.74
CA ARG A 102 -16.45 11.05 13.92
C ARG A 102 -17.63 10.67 14.81
N LEU A 103 -18.68 10.08 14.26
CA LEU A 103 -19.80 9.55 15.04
C LEU A 103 -19.34 8.52 16.09
N HIS A 104 -18.30 7.74 15.77
CA HIS A 104 -17.74 6.74 16.67
C HIS A 104 -16.58 7.29 17.52
N ASN A 105 -15.89 8.34 17.07
CA ASN A 105 -14.82 8.99 17.81
C ASN A 105 -14.75 10.49 17.46
N PRO A 106 -15.44 11.37 18.22
CA PRO A 106 -15.51 12.80 17.92
C PRO A 106 -14.16 13.53 17.97
N ASP A 107 -13.23 13.05 18.80
CA ASP A 107 -11.93 13.67 19.05
C ASP A 107 -10.82 13.15 18.13
N ILE A 108 -11.15 12.28 17.17
CA ILE A 108 -10.15 11.67 16.28
C ILE A 108 -9.56 12.69 15.31
N THR A 109 -8.23 12.67 15.17
CA THR A 109 -7.55 13.45 14.15
C THR A 109 -7.74 12.77 12.79
N LEU A 110 -8.62 13.34 11.96
CA LEU A 110 -8.85 12.88 10.59
C LEU A 110 -7.80 13.45 9.64
N ILE A 111 -7.14 12.57 8.90
CA ILE A 111 -6.13 12.88 7.90
C ILE A 111 -6.56 12.26 6.58
N HIS A 112 -6.48 13.02 5.50
CA HIS A 112 -6.82 12.54 4.18
C HIS A 112 -5.56 12.18 3.40
N SER A 113 -5.67 11.18 2.53
CA SER A 113 -4.56 10.71 1.74
C SER A 113 -4.98 10.18 0.37
N VAL A 114 -4.08 10.37 -0.59
CA VAL A 114 -4.22 9.90 -1.97
C VAL A 114 -3.04 8.99 -2.30
N HIS A 115 -3.19 8.17 -3.34
CA HIS A 115 -2.10 7.35 -3.84
C HIS A 115 -1.62 7.93 -5.16
N ARG A 116 -0.37 8.40 -5.22
CA ARG A 116 0.21 8.96 -6.45
C ARG A 116 1.24 8.01 -7.03
N PRO A 117 1.13 7.67 -8.33
CA PRO A 117 2.28 7.17 -9.06
C PRO A 117 3.39 8.22 -9.03
N THR A 118 4.62 7.81 -8.74
CA THR A 118 5.77 8.74 -8.65
C THR A 118 6.92 8.37 -9.59
N GLY A 119 6.96 7.13 -10.08
CA GLY A 119 7.93 6.74 -11.07
C GLY A 119 7.82 5.27 -11.49
N LEU A 120 8.73 4.87 -12.37
CA LEU A 120 8.90 3.50 -12.82
C LEU A 120 10.24 2.98 -12.32
N ARG A 121 10.24 1.99 -11.43
CA ARG A 121 11.45 1.39 -10.90
C ARG A 121 11.83 0.18 -11.74
N ARG A 122 12.99 0.22 -12.39
CA ARG A 122 13.48 -0.89 -13.18
C ARG A 122 13.88 -2.06 -12.27
N VAL A 123 13.43 -3.27 -12.60
CA VAL A 123 13.66 -4.44 -11.75
C VAL A 123 15.14 -4.85 -11.72
N SER A 124 15.87 -4.70 -12.83
CA SER A 124 17.27 -5.15 -12.95
C SER A 124 18.25 -4.44 -12.03
N ASP A 125 18.10 -3.13 -11.81
CA ASP A 125 19.08 -2.30 -11.10
C ASP A 125 18.46 -1.23 -10.21
N GLN A 126 17.14 -1.28 -10.01
CA GLN A 126 16.39 -0.37 -9.16
C GLN A 126 16.41 1.10 -9.62
N GLN A 127 16.86 1.38 -10.85
CA GLN A 127 16.83 2.74 -11.41
C GLN A 127 15.38 3.27 -11.44
N LEU A 128 15.16 4.44 -10.86
CA LEU A 128 13.87 5.13 -10.91
C LEU A 128 13.80 6.03 -12.15
N LEU A 129 12.84 5.76 -13.03
CA LEU A 129 12.54 6.54 -14.22
C LEU A 129 11.29 7.40 -14.01
N LEU A 130 11.23 8.53 -14.73
CA LEU A 130 10.06 9.40 -14.76
C LEU A 130 8.87 8.71 -15.41
N LEU A 131 7.66 9.01 -14.92
CA LEU A 131 6.40 8.48 -15.46
C LEU A 131 6.18 8.81 -16.94
N SER A 132 6.77 9.90 -17.44
CA SER A 132 6.72 10.28 -18.86
C SER A 132 7.26 9.19 -19.81
N HIS A 133 8.07 8.26 -19.31
CA HIS A 133 8.51 7.08 -20.07
C HIS A 133 7.37 6.12 -20.45
N LEU A 134 6.19 6.23 -19.82
CA LEU A 134 5.00 5.46 -20.19
C LEU A 134 4.27 6.03 -21.41
N SER A 135 4.43 7.32 -21.68
CA SER A 135 3.63 8.00 -22.70
C SER A 135 3.83 7.38 -24.09
N ALA A 136 2.73 7.02 -24.73
CA ALA A 136 2.67 6.35 -26.02
C ALA A 136 3.42 5.00 -26.10
N LYS A 137 3.76 4.39 -24.96
CA LYS A 137 4.40 3.06 -24.92
C LYS A 137 3.38 1.95 -24.85
N LYS A 138 3.63 0.88 -25.62
CA LYS A 138 2.83 -0.34 -25.56
C LYS A 138 3.34 -1.21 -24.44
N VAL A 139 2.52 -1.37 -23.39
CA VAL A 139 2.92 -2.01 -22.14
C VAL A 139 2.14 -3.29 -21.91
N LEU A 140 2.87 -4.37 -21.59
CA LEU A 140 2.27 -5.56 -21.01
C LEU A 140 2.17 -5.36 -19.49
N ALA A 141 0.98 -5.12 -18.96
CA ALA A 141 0.78 -4.88 -17.55
C ALA A 141 0.42 -6.19 -16.83
N VAL A 142 1.20 -6.57 -15.81
CA VAL A 142 1.05 -7.84 -15.10
C VAL A 142 0.93 -7.58 -13.60
N CYS A 143 -0.10 -8.09 -12.94
CA CYS A 143 -0.23 -7.94 -11.48
C CYS A 143 -1.06 -9.06 -10.84
N GLY A 144 -0.73 -9.35 -9.59
CA GLY A 144 -1.42 -10.29 -8.69
C GLY A 144 -1.89 -9.58 -7.42
N ILE A 145 -2.65 -8.50 -7.61
CA ILE A 145 -3.22 -7.67 -6.53
C ILE A 145 -4.75 -7.78 -6.50
N ALA A 146 -5.36 -7.45 -5.36
CA ALA A 146 -6.82 -7.52 -5.17
C ALA A 146 -7.68 -6.76 -6.21
N ARG A 147 -7.16 -5.70 -6.86
CA ARG A 147 -7.89 -4.93 -7.90
C ARG A 147 -7.00 -4.62 -9.12
N PRO A 148 -6.79 -5.58 -10.03
CA PRO A 148 -5.96 -5.39 -11.23
C PRO A 148 -6.45 -4.27 -12.15
N SER A 149 -7.78 -4.10 -12.27
CA SER A 149 -8.39 -3.08 -13.14
C SER A 149 -7.95 -1.66 -12.78
N SER A 150 -7.84 -1.34 -11.48
CA SER A 150 -7.36 -0.03 -11.02
C SER A 150 -5.92 0.22 -11.45
N PHE A 151 -5.05 -0.79 -11.35
CA PHE A 151 -3.66 -0.68 -11.76
C PHE A 151 -3.53 -0.45 -13.28
N PHE A 152 -4.31 -1.18 -14.08
CA PHE A 152 -4.31 -1.00 -15.54
C PHE A 152 -4.85 0.37 -15.95
N ALA A 153 -5.91 0.85 -15.28
CA ALA A 153 -6.45 2.19 -15.52
C ALA A 153 -5.41 3.28 -15.23
N THR A 154 -4.70 3.20 -14.10
CA THR A 154 -3.62 4.14 -13.77
C THR A 154 -2.52 4.17 -14.84
N LEU A 155 -2.11 3.03 -15.37
CA LEU A 155 -1.10 3.01 -16.46
C LEU A 155 -1.63 3.68 -17.75
N SER A 156 -2.90 3.47 -18.08
CA SER A 156 -3.54 4.12 -19.23
C SER A 156 -3.67 5.63 -19.04
N GLU A 157 -4.05 6.09 -17.84
CA GLU A 157 -4.12 7.51 -17.46
C GLU A 157 -2.74 8.20 -17.56
N LEU A 158 -1.67 7.46 -17.31
CA LEU A 158 -0.28 7.91 -17.51
C LEU A 158 0.18 7.88 -18.97
N GLY A 159 -0.71 7.54 -19.91
CA GLY A 159 -0.49 7.61 -21.36
C GLY A 159 0.03 6.33 -22.01
N ALA A 160 0.06 5.19 -21.30
CA ALA A 160 0.46 3.91 -21.88
C ALA A 160 -0.68 3.25 -22.68
N VAL A 161 -0.33 2.50 -23.72
CA VAL A 161 -1.24 1.57 -24.40
C VAL A 161 -1.15 0.21 -23.71
N VAL A 162 -2.10 -0.06 -22.83
CA VAL A 162 -2.02 -1.17 -21.87
C VAL A 162 -2.67 -2.45 -22.39
N THR A 163 -1.96 -3.57 -22.31
CA THR A 163 -2.55 -4.92 -22.33
C THR A 163 -2.37 -5.57 -20.96
N GLY A 164 -3.46 -5.73 -20.22
CA GLY A 164 -3.45 -6.31 -18.88
C GLY A 164 -3.43 -7.84 -18.89
N VAL A 165 -2.67 -8.42 -17.96
CA VAL A 165 -2.67 -9.85 -17.62
C VAL A 165 -2.85 -9.98 -16.11
N PRO A 166 -4.08 -10.15 -15.63
CA PRO A 166 -4.36 -10.26 -14.19
C PRO A 166 -4.04 -11.68 -13.67
N PHE A 167 -3.56 -11.74 -12.43
CA PHE A 167 -3.41 -12.96 -11.64
C PHE A 167 -4.18 -12.83 -10.33
N ALA A 168 -4.34 -13.94 -9.61
CA ALA A 168 -4.98 -13.93 -8.29
C ALA A 168 -4.20 -13.05 -7.29
N ASP A 169 -4.89 -12.51 -6.30
CA ASP A 169 -4.24 -11.74 -5.23
C ASP A 169 -3.23 -12.64 -4.50
N HIS A 170 -2.03 -12.11 -4.25
CA HIS A 170 -0.91 -12.87 -3.67
C HIS A 170 -0.31 -13.98 -4.55
N HIS A 171 -0.55 -13.98 -5.88
CA HIS A 171 -0.03 -15.00 -6.80
C HIS A 171 1.51 -15.08 -6.79
N ILE A 172 2.04 -16.31 -6.69
CA ILE A 172 3.46 -16.60 -6.86
C ILE A 172 3.69 -17.09 -8.29
N PHE A 173 4.46 -16.35 -9.07
CA PHE A 173 4.67 -16.66 -10.48
C PHE A 173 5.59 -17.86 -10.64
N THR A 174 5.12 -18.87 -11.36
CA THR A 174 5.94 -20.01 -11.75
C THR A 174 6.93 -19.61 -12.85
N LYS A 175 8.06 -20.32 -12.94
CA LYS A 175 9.06 -20.10 -14.00
C LYS A 175 8.43 -20.12 -15.41
N ARG A 176 7.55 -21.08 -15.67
CA ARG A 176 6.85 -21.22 -16.96
C ARG A 176 5.92 -20.04 -17.26
N GLU A 177 5.27 -19.46 -16.25
CA GLU A 177 4.44 -18.28 -16.44
C GLU A 177 5.31 -17.06 -16.78
N VAL A 178 6.43 -16.87 -16.09
CA VAL A 178 7.37 -15.79 -16.39
C VAL A 178 7.93 -15.92 -17.80
N GLU A 179 8.36 -17.11 -18.22
CA GLU A 179 8.81 -17.40 -19.59
C GLU A 179 7.72 -17.04 -20.62
N ARG A 180 6.46 -17.41 -20.37
CA ARG A 180 5.32 -17.06 -21.24
C ARG A 180 5.06 -15.57 -21.30
N LEU A 181 5.16 -14.85 -20.17
CA LEU A 181 4.99 -13.41 -20.12
C LEU A 181 6.09 -12.68 -20.90
N VAL A 182 7.35 -13.12 -20.77
CA VAL A 182 8.47 -12.60 -21.55
C VAL A 182 8.25 -12.86 -23.05
N ALA A 183 7.91 -14.10 -23.43
CA ALA A 183 7.66 -14.45 -24.82
C ALA A 183 6.51 -13.63 -25.41
N ARG A 184 5.43 -13.42 -24.64
CA ARG A 184 4.29 -12.57 -25.03
C ARG A 184 4.69 -11.10 -25.18
N ARG A 185 5.55 -10.57 -24.30
CA ARG A 185 6.08 -9.21 -24.42
C ARG A 185 6.84 -9.05 -25.74
N GLN A 186 7.70 -10.01 -26.07
CA GLN A 186 8.52 -10.00 -27.28
C GLN A 186 7.67 -10.13 -28.54
N SER A 187 6.84 -11.17 -28.65
CA SER A 187 6.04 -11.45 -29.84
C SER A 187 4.92 -10.44 -30.08
N GLY A 188 4.38 -9.84 -29.01
CA GLY A 188 3.35 -8.82 -29.08
C GLY A 188 3.86 -7.41 -29.39
N GLY A 189 5.18 -7.23 -29.56
CA GLY A 189 5.80 -5.93 -29.84
C GLY A 189 5.61 -4.92 -28.69
N PHE A 190 5.63 -5.38 -27.44
CA PHE A 190 5.53 -4.52 -26.27
C PHE A 190 6.90 -3.90 -25.94
N ASP A 191 6.93 -2.59 -25.70
CA ASP A 191 8.14 -1.86 -25.34
C ASP A 191 8.77 -2.42 -24.06
N PHE A 192 7.94 -2.70 -23.06
CA PHE A 192 8.33 -3.28 -21.78
C PHE A 192 7.12 -3.88 -21.02
N MET A 193 7.43 -4.62 -19.95
CA MET A 193 6.44 -5.13 -19.00
C MET A 193 6.40 -4.22 -17.78
N VAL A 194 5.19 -3.90 -17.28
CA VAL A 194 5.01 -3.14 -16.03
C VAL A 194 4.23 -3.97 -15.02
N THR A 195 4.69 -3.96 -13.77
CA THR A 195 4.08 -4.68 -12.66
C THR A 195 3.95 -3.78 -11.42
N THR A 196 3.45 -4.32 -10.31
CA THR A 196 3.37 -3.61 -9.03
C THR A 196 4.60 -3.87 -8.18
N GLU A 197 4.96 -2.95 -7.28
CA GLU A 197 6.06 -3.18 -6.33
C GLU A 197 5.85 -4.41 -5.45
N LYS A 198 4.58 -4.77 -5.17
CA LYS A 198 4.20 -5.95 -4.37
C LYS A 198 4.47 -7.27 -5.09
N ASP A 199 4.45 -7.26 -6.43
CA ASP A 199 4.62 -8.45 -7.25
C ASP A 199 6.07 -8.67 -7.68
N VAL A 200 6.94 -7.65 -7.62
CA VAL A 200 8.36 -7.78 -7.98
C VAL A 200 9.05 -8.95 -7.28
N PRO A 201 8.94 -9.12 -5.94
CA PRO A 201 9.59 -10.25 -5.27
C PRO A 201 9.06 -11.62 -5.68
N ARG A 202 7.89 -11.68 -6.31
CA ARG A 202 7.20 -12.90 -6.76
C ARG A 202 7.46 -13.23 -8.22
N LEU A 203 7.95 -12.26 -9.01
CA LEU A 203 8.38 -12.44 -10.40
C LEU A 203 9.77 -13.08 -10.45
N LEU A 204 9.83 -14.34 -10.01
CA LEU A 204 11.07 -15.11 -9.93
C LEU A 204 11.58 -15.50 -11.33
N ASN A 205 12.89 -15.77 -11.43
CA ASN A 205 13.53 -16.35 -12.63
C ASN A 205 13.60 -15.46 -13.88
N LEU A 206 13.50 -14.14 -13.74
CA LEU A 206 13.90 -13.24 -14.83
C LEU A 206 15.43 -13.27 -14.99
N SER A 207 15.92 -13.47 -16.21
CA SER A 207 17.32 -13.21 -16.54
C SER A 207 17.64 -11.71 -16.41
N ARG A 208 18.94 -11.39 -16.32
CA ARG A 208 19.38 -9.99 -16.20
C ARG A 208 18.88 -9.13 -17.36
N ASP A 209 18.89 -9.65 -18.57
CA ASP A 209 18.47 -8.94 -19.78
C ASP A 209 16.95 -8.77 -19.85
N GLU A 210 16.18 -9.78 -19.42
CA GLU A 210 14.73 -9.66 -19.33
C GLU A 210 14.33 -8.62 -18.28
N ALA A 211 14.99 -8.62 -17.12
CA ALA A 211 14.74 -7.68 -16.04
C ALA A 211 15.00 -6.21 -16.44
N GLN A 212 15.84 -5.95 -17.47
CA GLN A 212 16.04 -4.60 -18.02
C GLN A 212 14.77 -4.02 -18.67
N LYS A 213 13.84 -4.89 -19.06
CA LYS A 213 12.56 -4.54 -19.71
C LYS A 213 11.36 -4.78 -18.81
N VAL A 214 11.58 -4.89 -17.50
CA VAL A 214 10.53 -4.99 -16.49
C VAL A 214 10.63 -3.81 -15.52
N PHE A 215 9.51 -3.14 -15.32
CA PHE A 215 9.40 -1.98 -14.42
C PHE A 215 8.30 -2.22 -13.40
N ALA A 216 8.49 -1.76 -12.17
CA ALA A 216 7.45 -1.64 -11.18
C ALA A 216 6.92 -0.20 -11.18
N LEU A 217 5.61 -0.02 -11.23
CA LEU A 217 5.01 1.29 -10.96
C LEU A 217 5.15 1.60 -9.48
N VAL A 218 5.92 2.64 -9.17
CA VAL A 218 6.10 3.13 -7.80
C VAL A 218 4.91 4.01 -7.46
N VAL A 219 4.25 3.69 -6.36
CA VAL A 219 3.09 4.42 -5.87
C VAL A 219 3.36 4.84 -4.42
N GLN A 220 3.25 6.13 -4.15
CA GLN A 220 3.43 6.68 -2.82
C GLN A 220 2.10 7.16 -2.25
N LEU A 221 1.97 7.03 -0.93
CA LEU A 221 0.91 7.67 -0.18
C LEU A 221 1.27 9.13 0.02
N GLU A 222 0.38 10.03 -0.36
CA GLU A 222 0.51 11.47 -0.10
C GLU A 222 -0.55 11.88 0.89
N LEU A 223 -0.14 12.49 2.00
CA LEU A 223 -1.05 13.09 2.97
C LEU A 223 -1.40 14.50 2.49
N ILE A 224 -2.69 14.77 2.30
CA ILE A 224 -3.19 16.06 1.80
C ILE A 224 -3.72 16.92 2.96
N ASP A 225 -4.07 18.17 2.68
CA ASP A 225 -4.73 19.09 3.64
C ASP A 225 -4.00 19.19 4.98
N ASN A 226 -2.69 19.49 4.94
CA ASN A 226 -1.79 19.54 6.11
C ASN A 226 -1.79 18.25 6.94
N GLY A 227 -2.11 17.11 6.32
CA GLY A 227 -2.15 15.80 6.97
C GLY A 227 -0.83 15.40 7.60
N ALA A 228 0.29 15.67 6.92
CA ALA A 228 1.63 15.37 7.45
C ALA A 228 1.91 16.11 8.76
N GLU A 229 1.53 17.39 8.84
CA GLU A 229 1.73 18.21 10.04
C GLU A 229 0.87 17.74 11.20
N ARG A 230 -0.40 17.39 10.93
CA ARG A 230 -1.31 16.81 11.95
C ARG A 230 -0.83 15.45 12.45
N LEU A 231 -0.30 14.61 11.56
CA LEU A 231 0.30 13.33 11.94
C LEU A 231 1.54 13.55 12.81
N ARG A 232 2.44 14.44 12.39
CA ARG A 232 3.66 14.79 13.13
C ARG A 232 3.34 15.25 14.55
N LYS A 233 2.37 16.16 14.70
CA LYS A 233 1.91 16.61 16.02
C LYS A 233 1.40 15.45 16.88
N SER A 234 0.59 14.55 16.31
CA SER A 234 0.06 13.39 17.04
C SER A 234 1.16 12.41 17.47
N LEU A 235 2.21 12.27 16.66
CA LEU A 235 3.39 11.45 17.01
C LEU A 235 4.20 12.10 18.13
N GLU A 236 4.45 13.41 18.06
CA GLU A 236 5.18 14.16 19.10
C GLU A 236 4.46 14.13 20.43
N ASP A 237 3.13 14.31 20.43
CA ASP A 237 2.30 14.23 21.63
C ASP A 237 2.32 12.82 22.27
N ALA A 238 2.57 11.77 21.47
CA ALA A 238 2.68 10.40 21.97
C ALA A 238 4.10 10.07 22.49
N ILE A 239 5.14 10.58 21.82
CA ILE A 239 6.54 10.34 22.20
C ILE A 239 6.92 11.11 23.47
N ASN A 240 6.35 12.30 23.69
CA ASN A 240 6.70 13.17 24.81
C ASN A 240 5.87 12.94 26.09
N LYS A 241 5.12 11.83 26.18
CA LYS A 241 4.39 11.44 27.40
C LYS A 241 5.29 10.68 28.37
#